data_AF-A0A917D0X3-F1
#
_entry.id   AF-A0A917D0X3-F1
#
_cell.length_a   1.000
_cell.length_b   1.000
_cell.length_c   1.000
_cell.angle_alpha   90.00
_cell.angle_beta   90.00
_cell.angle_gamma   90.00
#
_symmetry.space_group_name_H-M   'P 1'
#
loop_
_entity.id
_entity.type
_entity.pdbx_description
1 polymer ?
#
loop_
_entity_poly.entity_id
_entity_poly.type
_entity_poly.pdbx_seq_one_letter_code
_entity_poly.pdbx_strand_id
1 'polypeptide(L)'
;MSGQVKAWEFYDNKKDDIYVWGGTYTHFSNSESYRGASWLLGAEVVKPNDHVYGLALFNNSFDQFSQYFFYGKVFRYKDTNFHGKITGGLIHGYKGEHRDNLYFNEQLGVAPVIVPGIGYQKNRWGIDLYLLATQRLLLGVGYQF
;
A
#
# COMPACT_ATOMS: atom_id res chain seq x y z
N MET A 1 2.30 7.12 -33.94
CA MET A 1 2.34 5.65 -33.74
C MET A 1 2.05 5.37 -32.27
N SER A 2 0.82 4.99 -31.95
CA SER A 2 0.42 4.56 -30.60
C SER A 2 0.83 3.09 -30.48
N GLY A 3 1.97 2.83 -29.83
CA GLY A 3 2.33 1.46 -29.46
C GLY A 3 1.35 0.99 -28.40
N GLN A 4 0.53 -0.01 -28.72
CA GLN A 4 -0.25 -0.70 -27.71
C GLN A 4 0.73 -1.32 -26.73
N VAL A 5 0.84 -0.72 -25.54
CA VAL A 5 1.48 -1.33 -24.39
C VAL A 5 0.72 -2.63 -24.15
N LYS A 6 1.41 -3.77 -24.19
CA LYS A 6 0.79 -5.07 -23.93
C LYS A 6 0.12 -5.01 -22.57
N ALA A 7 -1.07 -5.61 -22.43
CA ALA A 7 -1.89 -5.46 -21.22
C ALA A 7 -1.13 -5.82 -19.92
N TRP A 8 -0.12 -6.70 -20.02
CA TRP A 8 0.75 -7.16 -18.93
C TRP A 8 2.03 -6.33 -18.71
N GLU A 9 2.33 -5.33 -19.53
CA GLU A 9 3.47 -4.41 -19.41
C GLU A 9 3.04 -3.06 -18.82
N PHE A 10 2.34 -3.08 -17.69
CA PHE A 10 1.78 -1.88 -17.10
C PHE A 10 2.86 -0.89 -16.60
N TYR A 11 3.90 -1.37 -15.89
CA TYR A 11 5.09 -0.56 -15.61
C TYR A 11 6.14 -0.71 -16.73
N ASP A 12 6.77 0.39 -17.10
CA ASP A 12 7.81 0.50 -18.09
C ASP A 12 9.12 -0.11 -17.56
N ASN A 13 9.64 -1.09 -18.30
CA ASN A 13 10.87 -1.79 -17.92
C ASN A 13 12.15 -1.01 -18.30
N LYS A 14 12.03 0.27 -18.69
CA LYS A 14 13.15 1.13 -19.09
C LYS A 14 13.25 2.43 -18.30
N LYS A 15 12.22 2.81 -17.54
CA LYS A 15 12.20 4.04 -16.73
C LYS A 15 11.46 3.79 -15.41
N ASP A 16 11.60 4.75 -14.51
CA ASP A 16 10.79 4.76 -13.30
C ASP A 16 9.36 5.18 -13.65
N ASP A 17 8.40 4.52 -13.02
CA ASP A 17 6.99 4.92 -13.05
C ASP A 17 6.56 5.46 -11.70
N ILE A 18 5.61 6.40 -11.73
CA ILE A 18 4.97 6.91 -10.52
C ILE A 18 3.55 6.36 -10.45
N TYR A 19 3.21 5.70 -9.36
CA TYR A 19 1.86 5.20 -9.10
C TYR A 19 1.28 5.91 -7.88
N VAL A 20 0.16 6.61 -8.07
CA VAL A 20 -0.55 7.31 -7.00
C VAL A 20 -1.89 6.64 -6.78
N TRP A 21 -2.23 6.35 -5.53
CA TRP A 21 -3.43 5.60 -5.18
C TRP A 21 -4.10 6.15 -3.94
N GLY A 22 -5.39 5.88 -3.80
CA GLY A 22 -6.18 6.25 -2.65
C GLY A 22 -7.30 5.25 -2.40
N GLY A 23 -7.82 5.23 -1.18
CA GLY A 23 -8.90 4.31 -0.86
C GLY A 23 -9.27 4.25 0.61
N THR A 24 -9.67 3.06 1.06
CA THR A 24 -10.20 2.81 2.40
C THR A 24 -9.76 1.43 2.91
N TYR A 25 -10.03 1.13 4.17
CA TYR A 25 -9.75 -0.18 4.75
C TYR A 25 -10.90 -0.66 5.63
N THR A 26 -11.01 -1.97 5.82
CA THR A 26 -12.00 -2.64 6.66
C THR A 26 -11.35 -3.64 7.60
N HIS A 27 -12.06 -4.01 8.66
CA HIS A 27 -11.64 -5.00 9.66
C HIS A 27 -12.34 -6.33 9.45
N PHE A 28 -11.63 -7.45 9.67
CA PHE A 28 -12.21 -8.79 9.60
C PHE A 28 -13.03 -9.17 10.84
N SER A 29 -12.89 -8.46 11.98
CA SER A 29 -13.60 -8.74 13.23
C SER A 29 -14.38 -7.54 13.78
N ASN A 30 -15.63 -7.78 14.16
CA ASN A 30 -16.58 -6.81 14.75
C ASN A 30 -16.25 -6.44 16.21
N SER A 31 -15.04 -5.97 16.53
CA SER A 31 -14.81 -5.36 17.85
C SER A 31 -15.21 -3.88 17.80
N GLU A 32 -16.18 -3.49 18.63
CA GLU A 32 -16.93 -2.21 18.63
C GLU A 32 -16.12 -0.93 18.97
N SER A 33 -14.79 -0.89 18.81
CA SER A 33 -13.98 0.27 19.20
C SER A 33 -13.44 1.13 18.05
N TYR A 34 -13.87 0.90 16.80
CA TYR A 34 -13.40 1.66 15.65
C TYR A 34 -14.21 2.94 15.43
N ARG A 35 -13.53 4.09 15.42
CA ARG A 35 -14.13 5.40 15.21
C ARG A 35 -13.48 6.07 14.00
N GLY A 36 -14.29 6.54 13.05
CA GLY A 36 -13.86 7.41 11.95
C GLY A 36 -14.00 6.81 10.54
N ALA A 37 -14.13 7.69 9.54
CA ALA A 37 -14.11 7.30 8.14
C ALA A 37 -12.67 6.95 7.73
N SER A 38 -12.43 5.69 7.35
CA SER A 38 -11.10 5.24 6.96
C SER A 38 -10.70 5.77 5.58
N TRP A 39 -9.63 6.56 5.53
CA TRP A 39 -9.04 7.06 4.31
C TRP A 39 -7.55 6.79 4.28
N LEU A 40 -7.03 6.67 3.06
CA LEU A 40 -5.62 6.53 2.81
C LEU A 40 -5.26 7.05 1.42
N LEU A 41 -4.03 7.52 1.28
CA LEU A 41 -3.44 8.03 0.06
C LEU A 41 -1.99 7.57 0.01
N GLY A 42 -1.51 7.16 -1.15
CA GLY A 42 -0.14 6.70 -1.33
C GLY A 42 0.45 7.14 -2.65
N ALA A 43 1.76 7.30 -2.66
CA ALA A 43 2.56 7.51 -3.85
C ALA A 43 3.76 6.57 -3.83
N GLU A 44 4.02 5.95 -4.97
CA GLU A 44 5.03 4.93 -5.18
C GLU A 44 5.89 5.28 -6.39
N VAL A 45 7.19 5.07 -6.28
CA VAL A 45 8.10 4.98 -7.41
C VAL A 45 8.39 3.52 -7.68
N VAL A 46 8.04 3.06 -8.87
CA VAL A 46 8.27 1.69 -9.33
C VAL A 46 9.43 1.71 -10.30
N LYS A 47 10.47 0.94 -9.98
CA LYS A 47 11.70 0.85 -10.75
C LYS A 47 11.58 -0.22 -11.85
N PRO A 48 12.36 -0.12 -12.94
CA PRO A 48 12.40 -1.12 -14.01
C PRO A 48 12.66 -2.57 -13.58
N ASN A 49 13.31 -2.76 -12.43
CA ASN A 49 13.64 -4.06 -11.84
C ASN A 49 12.62 -4.52 -10.78
N ASP A 50 11.40 -3.95 -10.84
CA ASP A 50 10.25 -4.21 -9.99
C ASP A 50 10.42 -3.85 -8.50
N HIS A 51 11.51 -3.17 -8.15
CA HIS A 51 11.64 -2.58 -6.82
C HIS A 51 10.71 -1.37 -6.70
N VAL A 52 10.13 -1.20 -5.52
CA VAL A 52 9.21 -0.10 -5.25
C VAL A 52 9.58 0.57 -3.94
N TYR A 53 9.47 1.88 -3.88
CA TYR A 53 9.48 2.63 -2.62
C TYR A 53 8.42 3.73 -2.65
N GLY A 54 7.93 4.10 -1.48
CA GLY A 54 6.85 5.06 -1.41
C GLY A 54 6.52 5.52 -0.01
N LEU A 55 5.50 6.37 0.02
CA LEU A 55 4.91 6.92 1.22
C LEU A 55 3.39 6.75 1.12
N ALA A 56 2.77 6.25 2.18
CA ALA A 56 1.33 6.27 2.37
C ALA A 56 0.96 7.10 3.61
N LEU A 57 -0.10 7.88 3.48
CA LEU A 57 -0.71 8.70 4.53
C LEU A 57 -2.13 8.17 4.77
N PHE A 58 -2.52 8.03 6.03
CA PHE A 58 -3.82 7.47 6.39
C PHE A 58 -4.25 7.93 7.78
N ASN A 59 -5.54 7.86 8.09
CA ASN A 59 -5.98 7.85 9.48
C ASN A 59 -5.99 6.40 10.00
N ASN A 60 -5.45 6.17 11.19
CA ASN A 60 -5.51 4.84 11.79
C ASN A 60 -6.89 4.58 12.42
N SER A 61 -7.07 3.39 12.98
CA SER A 61 -8.28 2.94 13.67
C SER A 61 -8.79 3.85 14.81
N PHE A 62 -7.96 4.80 15.26
CA PHE A 62 -8.25 5.78 16.33
C PHE A 62 -8.37 7.21 15.79
N ASP A 63 -8.56 7.35 14.47
CA ASP A 63 -8.63 8.63 13.74
C ASP A 63 -7.37 9.51 13.88
N GLN A 64 -6.22 8.87 14.12
CA GLN A 64 -4.94 9.58 14.21
C GLN A 64 -4.22 9.52 12.86
N PHE A 65 -3.76 10.69 12.39
CA PHE A 65 -2.92 10.77 11.21
C PHE A 65 -1.66 9.93 11.38
N SER A 66 -1.45 9.03 10.43
CA SER A 66 -0.39 8.05 10.39
C SER A 66 0.24 8.00 9.01
N GLN A 67 1.49 7.55 8.96
CA GLN A 67 2.33 7.54 7.78
C GLN A 67 3.04 6.20 7.68
N TYR A 68 3.23 5.68 6.47
CA TYR A 68 3.97 4.46 6.19
C TYR A 68 5.02 4.75 5.11
N PHE A 69 6.29 4.72 5.48
CA PHE A 69 7.40 4.77 4.53
C PHE A 69 7.86 3.35 4.23
N PHE A 70 7.99 2.98 2.96
CA PHE A 70 8.19 1.59 2.59
C PHE A 70 9.11 1.38 1.40
N TYR A 71 9.69 0.19 1.36
CA TYR A 71 10.41 -0.37 0.23
C TYR A 71 9.94 -1.81 0.00
N GLY A 72 9.95 -2.28 -1.24
CA GLY A 72 9.44 -3.61 -1.56
C GLY A 72 9.72 -4.05 -2.98
N LYS A 73 8.95 -5.06 -3.39
CA LYS A 73 9.01 -5.63 -4.73
C LYS A 73 7.62 -5.97 -5.26
N VAL A 74 7.43 -5.70 -6.56
CA VAL A 74 6.27 -6.12 -7.34
C VAL A 74 6.60 -7.45 -8.03
N PHE A 75 5.66 -8.37 -8.02
CA PHE A 75 5.75 -9.68 -8.66
C PHE A 75 4.68 -9.75 -9.74
N ARG A 76 5.07 -9.57 -11.00
CA ARG A 76 4.12 -9.57 -12.12
C ARG A 76 3.84 -10.99 -12.57
N TYR A 77 2.56 -11.33 -12.74
CA TYR A 77 2.17 -12.62 -13.28
C TYR A 77 2.11 -12.54 -14.82
N LYS A 78 2.99 -13.30 -15.49
CA LYS A 78 3.15 -13.29 -16.96
C LYS A 78 1.81 -13.48 -17.68
N ASP A 79 1.62 -12.73 -18.77
CA ASP A 79 0.44 -12.77 -19.63
C ASP A 79 -0.89 -12.48 -18.89
N THR A 80 -0.81 -11.83 -17.72
CA THR A 80 -1.97 -11.36 -16.97
C THR A 80 -1.81 -9.89 -16.57
N ASN A 81 -2.91 -9.33 -16.10
CA ASN A 81 -2.95 -7.99 -15.50
C ASN A 81 -2.83 -8.04 -13.97
N PHE A 82 -2.51 -9.19 -13.40
CA PHE A 82 -2.38 -9.36 -11.96
C PHE A 82 -0.93 -9.20 -11.51
N HIS A 83 -0.77 -8.73 -10.28
CA HIS A 83 0.52 -8.71 -9.59
C HIS A 83 0.37 -9.04 -8.11
N GLY A 84 1.44 -9.57 -7.54
CA GLY A 84 1.68 -9.55 -6.11
C GLY A 84 2.56 -8.36 -5.74
N LYS A 85 2.47 -7.89 -4.50
CA LYS A 85 3.38 -6.88 -3.95
C LYS A 85 3.73 -7.25 -2.52
N ILE A 86 4.99 -7.13 -2.15
CA ILE A 86 5.42 -7.23 -0.75
C ILE A 86 6.23 -5.99 -0.43
N THR A 87 5.78 -5.22 0.56
CA THR A 87 6.50 -4.05 1.07
C THR A 87 6.86 -4.25 2.53
N GLY A 88 8.03 -3.75 2.92
CA GLY A 88 8.50 -3.67 4.29
C GLY A 88 8.86 -2.22 4.59
N GLY A 89 8.57 -1.76 5.80
CA GLY A 89 8.81 -0.36 6.13
C GLY A 89 8.46 0.01 7.56
N LEU A 90 8.35 1.31 7.79
CA LEU A 90 8.10 1.90 9.11
C LEU A 90 6.80 2.68 9.09
N ILE A 91 5.91 2.37 10.03
CA ILE A 91 4.71 3.16 10.32
C ILE A 91 5.00 4.11 11.47
N HIS A 92 4.60 5.38 11.33
CA HIS A 92 4.63 6.40 12.38
C HIS A 92 3.22 6.99 12.58
N GLY A 93 2.86 7.37 13.81
CA GLY A 93 1.65 8.16 14.09
C GLY A 93 0.66 7.59 15.09
N TYR A 94 0.91 6.40 15.66
CA TYR A 94 0.13 5.85 16.77
C TYR A 94 0.51 6.56 18.09
N LYS A 95 -0.44 7.28 18.70
CA LYS A 95 -0.24 8.08 19.93
C LYS A 95 -1.09 7.56 21.10
N GLY A 96 -0.66 7.84 22.33
CA GLY A 96 -1.43 7.58 23.57
C GLY A 96 -1.38 6.12 24.03
N GLU A 97 -2.46 5.65 24.68
CA GLU A 97 -2.64 4.28 25.23
C GLU A 97 -2.66 3.17 24.15
N HIS A 98 -2.59 3.53 22.87
CA HIS A 98 -2.56 2.59 21.75
C HIS A 98 -1.17 2.38 21.14
N ARG A 99 -0.13 2.81 21.88
CA ARG A 99 1.26 2.50 21.55
C ARG A 99 1.53 0.99 21.47
N ASP A 100 0.81 0.18 22.25
CA ASP A 100 1.00 -1.27 22.38
C ASP A 100 0.53 -2.12 21.18
N ASN A 101 -0.25 -1.56 20.26
CA ASN A 101 -0.85 -2.34 19.17
C ASN A 101 0.16 -2.73 18.06
N LEU A 102 1.40 -2.25 18.15
CA LEU A 102 2.47 -2.52 17.19
C LEU A 102 3.80 -2.72 17.92
N TYR A 103 4.48 -3.86 17.65
CA TYR A 103 5.83 -4.13 18.17
C TYR A 103 6.78 -2.94 17.90
N PHE A 104 7.55 -2.52 18.92
CA PHE A 104 8.56 -1.43 18.91
C PHE A 104 8.07 0.03 18.95
N ASN A 105 6.77 0.31 18.96
CA ASN A 105 6.26 1.69 18.93
C ASN A 105 6.49 2.48 20.25
N GLU A 106 6.62 1.80 21.39
CA GLU A 106 6.79 2.44 22.70
C GLU A 106 8.03 3.34 22.80
N GLN A 107 9.15 2.92 22.21
CA GLN A 107 10.46 3.55 22.42
C GLN A 107 10.84 4.53 21.31
N LEU A 108 10.35 4.30 20.09
CA LEU A 108 10.79 5.03 18.89
C LEU A 108 9.66 5.78 18.18
N GLY A 109 8.39 5.56 18.57
CA GLY A 109 7.22 6.12 17.87
C GLY A 109 7.01 5.55 16.46
N VAL A 110 7.82 4.56 16.07
CA VAL A 110 7.78 3.88 14.77
C VAL A 110 7.64 2.38 14.95
N ALA A 111 6.89 1.75 14.05
CA ALA A 111 6.65 0.32 14.05
C ALA A 111 7.11 -0.31 12.71
N PRO A 112 8.01 -1.29 12.72
CA PRO A 112 8.34 -2.04 11.52
C PRO A 112 7.15 -2.93 11.12
N VAL A 113 6.80 -2.91 9.83
CA VAL A 113 5.71 -3.72 9.28
C VAL A 113 6.08 -4.29 7.92
N ILE A 114 5.52 -5.48 7.63
CA ILE A 114 5.51 -6.09 6.30
C ILE A 114 4.06 -6.13 5.83
N VAL A 115 3.81 -5.65 4.63
CA VAL A 115 2.49 -5.55 4.01
C VAL A 115 2.50 -6.34 2.70
N PRO A 116 1.94 -7.56 2.67
CA PRO A 116 1.67 -8.24 1.42
C PRO A 116 0.40 -7.66 0.78
N GLY A 117 0.37 -7.70 -0.55
CA GLY A 117 -0.77 -7.29 -1.34
C GLY A 117 -0.85 -8.00 -2.68
N ILE A 118 -2.03 -7.93 -3.27
CA ILE A 118 -2.31 -8.37 -4.63
C ILE A 118 -3.04 -7.24 -5.35
N GLY A 119 -2.86 -7.14 -6.66
CA GLY A 119 -3.54 -6.13 -7.44
C GLY A 119 -3.82 -6.56 -8.85
N TYR A 120 -4.66 -5.76 -9.49
CA TYR A 120 -4.98 -5.85 -10.90
C TYR A 120 -4.73 -4.49 -11.53
N GLN A 121 -3.94 -4.45 -12.59
CA GLN A 121 -3.60 -3.23 -13.30
C GLN A 121 -3.87 -3.36 -14.79
N LYS A 122 -4.61 -2.42 -15.35
CA LYS A 122 -4.94 -2.37 -16.77
C LYS A 122 -4.77 -0.95 -17.28
N ASN A 123 -4.01 -0.82 -18.36
CA ASN A 123 -3.56 0.47 -18.88
C ASN A 123 -2.81 1.22 -17.76
N ARG A 124 -3.30 2.40 -17.37
CA ARG A 124 -2.73 3.22 -16.31
C ARG A 124 -3.49 3.11 -14.99
N TRP A 125 -4.57 2.33 -14.92
CA TRP A 125 -5.40 2.22 -13.72
C TRP A 125 -5.12 0.91 -13.00
N GLY A 126 -5.00 0.98 -11.68
CA GLY A 126 -4.79 -0.17 -10.81
C GLY A 126 -5.81 -0.22 -9.68
N ILE A 127 -6.10 -1.43 -9.23
CA ILE A 127 -6.79 -1.71 -7.97
C ILE A 127 -5.92 -2.67 -7.17
N ASP A 128 -5.67 -2.34 -5.91
CA ASP A 128 -4.80 -3.10 -5.03
C ASP A 128 -5.52 -3.44 -3.74
N LEU A 129 -5.27 -4.65 -3.27
CA LEU A 129 -5.73 -5.18 -2.00
C LEU A 129 -4.52 -5.50 -1.13
N TYR A 130 -4.41 -4.88 0.04
CA TYR A 130 -3.31 -5.11 0.97
C TYR A 130 -3.81 -5.68 2.28
N LEU A 131 -3.04 -6.61 2.84
CA LEU A 131 -3.30 -7.18 4.15
C LEU A 131 -2.44 -6.47 5.18
N LEU A 132 -3.08 -5.78 6.11
CA LEU A 132 -2.43 -5.09 7.21
C LEU A 132 -2.56 -5.94 8.48
N ALA A 133 -1.46 -6.59 8.87
CA ALA A 133 -1.44 -7.58 9.96
C ALA A 133 -2.52 -8.68 9.76
N THR A 134 -2.98 -9.34 10.82
CA THR A 134 -3.96 -10.45 10.72
C THR A 134 -5.42 -10.00 10.67
N GLN A 135 -5.71 -8.68 10.64
CA GLN A 135 -7.05 -8.18 10.95
C GLN A 135 -7.60 -7.10 10.00
N ARG A 136 -6.78 -6.55 9.09
CA ARG A 136 -7.20 -5.42 8.24
C ARG A 136 -6.98 -5.70 6.77
N LEU A 137 -7.96 -5.31 5.97
CA LEU A 137 -7.90 -5.35 4.52
C LEU A 137 -8.01 -3.93 3.97
N LEU A 138 -7.02 -3.51 3.20
CA LEU A 138 -6.97 -2.21 2.56
C LEU A 138 -7.32 -2.38 1.09
N LEU A 139 -8.21 -1.53 0.57
CA LEU A 139 -8.51 -1.42 -0.84
C LEU A 139 -8.04 -0.05 -1.35
N GLY A 140 -7.23 -0.04 -2.40
CA GLY A 140 -6.76 1.16 -3.07
C GLY A 140 -7.10 1.13 -4.56
N VAL A 141 -7.43 2.29 -5.12
CA VAL A 141 -7.52 2.53 -6.56
C VAL A 141 -6.49 3.58 -6.92
N GLY A 142 -5.75 3.36 -8.01
CA GLY A 142 -4.65 4.24 -8.38
C GLY A 142 -4.45 4.42 -9.87
N TYR A 143 -3.54 5.34 -10.17
CA TYR A 143 -3.16 5.75 -11.51
C TYR A 143 -1.64 5.83 -11.66
N GLN A 144 -1.13 5.34 -12.78
CA GLN A 144 0.28 5.37 -13.16
C GLN A 144 0.56 6.49 -14.18
N PHE A 145 1.62 7.27 -13.93
CA PHE A 145 2.08 8.39 -14.76
C PHE A 145 3.22 8.01 -15.71
#